data_AF-A0A534N4D6-F1
#
_entry.id   AF-A0A534N4D6-F1
#
_cell.length_a   1.000
_cell.length_b   1.000
_cell.length_c   1.000
_cell.angle_alpha   90.00
_cell.angle_beta   90.00
_cell.angle_gamma   90.00
#
_symmetry.space_group_name_H-M   'P 1'
#
loop_
_entity.id
_entity.type
_entity.pdbx_description
1 polymer ?
#
loop_
_entity_poly.entity_id
_entity_poly.type
_entity_poly.pdbx_seq_one_letter_code
_entity_poly.pdbx_strand_id
1 'polypeptide(L)'
;MSAKTSLVWTGVIFLLHTLGLALLFVPMTGLFNSQPVIEQDWGLHFHHLKSMEAFWSQDGRLWGYNPLFMAGYPSNTIQDLSIKLFEVLALLLSVLKLDVTQAFKLTAFMATAAVPWMMFFAARNLFTREPPVPLVATVLGTAYWWDAYPREMFFSGMIGFPLSAYFSLVIISLFYRIVRAERDLTPAHWGWLAAAIVLLPLHLQTVLILAPAAAGIPLPQVIGMDRGRRIGVLLGQSDLALASFYAPRR
;
A
#
# COMPACT_ATOMS: atom_id res chain seq x y z
N MET A 1 -10.42 10.39 22.07
CA MET A 1 -9.58 9.16 22.13
C MET A 1 -8.11 9.56 21.90
N SER A 2 -7.14 8.99 22.61
CA SER A 2 -5.72 9.36 22.40
C SER A 2 -5.13 8.64 21.19
N ALA A 3 -4.05 9.18 20.59
CA ALA A 3 -3.32 8.49 19.51
C ALA A 3 -2.77 7.13 19.96
N LYS A 4 -2.35 7.00 21.23
CA LYS A 4 -1.92 5.74 21.82
C LYS A 4 -3.06 4.72 21.85
N THR A 5 -4.25 5.17 22.24
CA THR A 5 -5.46 4.34 22.27
C THR A 5 -5.82 3.85 20.87
N SER A 6 -5.78 4.70 19.85
CA SER A 6 -6.01 4.28 18.46
C SER A 6 -5.01 3.21 18.02
N LEU A 7 -3.72 3.38 18.34
CA LEU A 7 -2.67 2.42 17.99
C LEU A 7 -2.89 1.05 18.63
N VAL A 8 -3.25 1.01 19.91
CA VAL A 8 -3.56 -0.24 20.62
C VAL A 8 -4.73 -0.96 19.97
N TRP A 9 -5.82 -0.24 19.67
CA TRP A 9 -6.99 -0.83 19.01
C TRP A 9 -6.70 -1.29 17.59
N THR A 10 -5.89 -0.56 16.81
CA THR A 10 -5.39 -1.04 15.51
C THR A 10 -4.61 -2.35 15.66
N GLY A 11 -3.78 -2.48 16.69
CA GLY A 11 -3.09 -3.73 17.01
C GLY A 11 -4.06 -4.88 17.30
N VAL A 12 -5.12 -4.64 18.08
CA VAL A 12 -6.17 -5.63 18.34
C VAL A 12 -6.88 -6.04 17.05
N ILE A 13 -7.28 -5.08 16.21
CA ILE A 13 -7.92 -5.36 14.91
C ILE A 13 -6.98 -6.17 14.00
N PHE A 14 -5.70 -5.82 13.97
CA PHE A 14 -4.69 -6.57 13.23
C PHE A 14 -4.59 -8.02 13.70
N LEU A 15 -4.55 -8.27 15.01
CA LEU A 15 -4.49 -9.64 15.55
C LEU A 15 -5.75 -10.43 15.21
N LEU A 16 -6.93 -9.83 15.37
CA LEU A 16 -8.21 -10.46 15.03
C LEU A 16 -8.32 -10.77 13.53
N HIS A 17 -7.92 -9.83 12.68
CA HIS A 17 -7.90 -10.03 11.23
C HIS A 17 -6.91 -11.13 10.84
N THR A 18 -5.69 -11.12 11.39
CA THR A 18 -4.67 -12.15 11.13
C THR A 18 -5.13 -13.53 11.60
N LEU A 19 -5.79 -13.62 12.76
CA LEU A 19 -6.39 -14.85 13.24
C LEU A 19 -7.52 -15.32 12.32
N GLY A 20 -8.40 -14.42 11.89
CA GLY A 20 -9.45 -14.74 10.92
C GLY A 20 -8.87 -15.26 9.59
N LEU A 21 -7.83 -14.62 9.06
CA LEU A 21 -7.13 -15.08 7.86
C LEU A 21 -6.55 -16.47 8.06
N ALA A 22 -5.90 -16.72 9.20
CA ALA A 22 -5.32 -18.02 9.53
C ALA A 22 -6.42 -19.10 9.49
N LEU A 23 -7.58 -18.83 10.08
CA LEU A 23 -8.73 -19.74 10.08
C LEU A 23 -9.33 -20.00 8.68
N LEU A 24 -8.96 -19.25 7.63
CA LEU A 24 -9.34 -19.59 6.25
C LEU A 24 -8.53 -20.76 5.69
N PHE A 25 -7.35 -21.03 6.24
CA PHE A 25 -6.50 -22.16 5.85
C PHE A 25 -6.83 -23.34 6.76
N VAL A 26 -7.96 -24.02 6.56
CA VAL A 26 -8.29 -25.25 7.32
C VAL A 26 -7.88 -26.48 6.51
N PRO A 27 -7.03 -27.38 7.04
CA PRO A 27 -6.27 -27.27 8.29
C PRO A 27 -5.16 -26.21 8.21
N MET A 28 -4.75 -25.61 9.35
CA MET A 28 -3.69 -24.57 9.42
C MET A 28 -2.38 -24.98 8.75
N THR A 29 -2.15 -26.29 8.65
CA THR A 29 -1.04 -26.88 7.92
C THR A 29 -1.06 -26.53 6.43
N GLY A 30 -2.19 -26.11 5.86
CA GLY A 30 -2.32 -25.61 4.50
C GLY A 30 -1.41 -24.41 4.20
N LEU A 31 -1.21 -23.52 5.18
CA LEU A 31 -0.30 -22.37 5.03
C LEU A 31 1.17 -22.82 4.99
N PHE A 32 1.51 -23.89 5.71
CA PHE A 32 2.88 -24.34 5.95
C PHE A 32 3.26 -25.62 5.20
N ASN A 33 2.39 -26.22 4.40
CA ASN A 33 2.73 -27.38 3.59
C ASN A 33 3.35 -26.94 2.24
N SER A 34 4.05 -27.85 1.56
CA SER A 34 4.58 -27.60 0.21
C SER A 34 3.56 -27.84 -0.91
N GLN A 35 2.28 -28.08 -0.58
CA GLN A 35 1.26 -28.32 -1.59
C GLN A 35 0.77 -26.98 -2.16
N PRO A 36 0.80 -26.79 -3.49
CA PRO A 36 0.26 -25.59 -4.12
C PRO A 36 -1.27 -25.59 -4.07
N VAL A 37 -1.84 -24.39 -4.00
CA VAL A 37 -3.26 -24.14 -4.26
C VAL A 37 -3.41 -24.08 -5.78
N ILE A 38 -4.29 -24.88 -6.38
CA ILE A 38 -4.36 -25.03 -7.85
C ILE A 38 -5.62 -24.40 -8.44
N GLU A 39 -6.45 -23.82 -7.60
CA GLU A 39 -7.69 -23.17 -7.95
C GLU A 39 -7.44 -21.81 -8.63
N GLN A 40 -8.12 -21.56 -9.75
CA GLN A 40 -8.11 -20.27 -10.44
C GLN A 40 -6.66 -19.78 -10.74
N ASP A 41 -6.34 -18.52 -10.44
CA ASP A 41 -5.04 -17.93 -10.79
C ASP A 41 -3.91 -18.46 -9.91
N TRP A 42 -4.21 -19.09 -8.76
CA TRP A 42 -3.18 -19.68 -7.90
C TRP A 42 -2.33 -20.71 -8.62
N GLY A 43 -2.95 -21.58 -9.43
CA GLY A 43 -2.24 -22.60 -10.19
C GLY A 43 -1.22 -22.00 -11.16
N LEU A 44 -1.59 -20.90 -11.83
CA LEU A 44 -0.69 -20.17 -12.72
C LEU A 44 0.47 -19.54 -11.94
N HIS A 45 0.19 -18.93 -10.78
CA HIS A 45 1.22 -18.34 -9.93
C HIS A 45 2.23 -19.38 -9.41
N PHE A 46 1.78 -20.56 -8.99
CA PHE A 46 2.71 -21.62 -8.57
C PHE A 46 3.52 -22.18 -9.74
N HIS A 47 2.95 -22.27 -10.95
CA HIS A 47 3.70 -22.64 -12.14
C HIS A 47 4.82 -21.63 -12.46
N HIS A 48 4.52 -20.33 -12.41
CA HIS A 48 5.50 -19.27 -12.61
C HIS A 48 6.59 -19.29 -11.52
N LEU A 49 6.18 -19.46 -10.26
CA LEU A 49 7.08 -19.57 -9.12
C LEU A 49 8.06 -20.74 -9.27
N LYS A 50 7.56 -21.94 -9.61
CA LYS A 50 8.41 -23.12 -9.82
C LYS A 50 9.33 -22.98 -11.03
N SER A 51 8.84 -22.35 -12.09
CA SER A 51 9.70 -22.02 -13.24
C SER A 51 10.81 -21.06 -12.82
N MET A 52 10.50 -20.03 -12.04
CA MET A 52 11.47 -19.04 -11.56
C MET A 52 12.50 -19.68 -10.63
N GLU A 53 12.07 -20.55 -9.71
CA GLU A 53 12.97 -21.33 -8.85
C GLU A 53 13.94 -22.18 -9.68
N ALA A 54 13.44 -22.87 -10.71
CA ALA A 54 14.27 -23.69 -11.60
C ALA A 54 15.30 -22.84 -12.36
N PHE A 55 14.87 -21.74 -12.99
CA PHE A 55 15.78 -20.84 -13.70
C PHE A 55 16.84 -20.26 -12.75
N TRP A 56 16.43 -19.79 -11.58
CA TRP A 56 17.35 -19.25 -10.58
C TRP A 56 18.40 -20.28 -10.16
N SER A 57 17.98 -21.53 -9.94
CA SER A 57 18.90 -22.62 -9.58
C SER A 57 19.88 -23.00 -10.69
N GLN A 58 19.46 -22.83 -11.96
CA GLN A 58 20.24 -23.23 -13.12
C GLN A 58 21.27 -22.18 -13.53
N ASP A 59 20.87 -20.91 -13.62
CA ASP A 59 21.70 -19.84 -14.19
C ASP A 59 21.59 -18.48 -13.46
N GLY A 60 20.91 -18.44 -12.31
CA GLY A 60 20.72 -17.22 -11.53
C GLY A 60 19.80 -16.20 -12.21
N ARG A 61 18.96 -16.62 -13.17
CA ARG A 61 17.97 -15.76 -13.81
C ARG A 61 16.57 -15.97 -13.24
N LEU A 62 15.76 -14.92 -13.26
CA LEU A 62 14.35 -14.97 -12.83
C LEU A 62 13.40 -15.35 -13.98
N TRP A 63 13.93 -15.56 -15.17
CA TRP A 63 13.19 -15.83 -16.40
C TRP A 63 13.96 -16.82 -17.26
N GLY A 64 13.25 -17.47 -18.17
CA GLY A 64 13.86 -18.48 -19.02
C GLY A 64 12.88 -19.08 -20.02
N TYR A 65 13.43 -19.92 -20.90
CA TYR A 65 12.66 -20.65 -21.90
C TYR A 65 12.28 -22.02 -21.34
N ASN A 66 10.98 -22.32 -21.26
CA ASN A 66 10.51 -23.64 -20.83
C ASN A 66 10.04 -24.44 -22.06
N PRO A 67 10.83 -25.42 -22.56
CA PRO A 67 10.45 -26.20 -23.74
C PRO A 67 9.25 -27.12 -23.48
N LEU A 68 8.97 -27.45 -22.22
CA LEU A 68 7.88 -28.34 -21.83
C LEU A 68 6.54 -27.60 -21.66
N PHE A 69 6.54 -26.27 -21.66
CA PHE A 69 5.35 -25.45 -21.51
C PHE A 69 5.06 -24.67 -22.80
N MET A 70 3.88 -24.86 -23.36
CA MET A 70 3.42 -24.26 -24.62
C MET A 70 4.45 -24.32 -25.76
N ALA A 71 5.14 -25.46 -25.91
CA ALA A 71 6.16 -25.70 -26.93
C ALA A 71 7.31 -24.67 -26.93
N GLY A 72 7.66 -24.11 -25.77
CA GLY A 72 8.76 -23.15 -25.66
C GLY A 72 8.36 -21.74 -25.29
N TYR A 73 7.53 -21.58 -24.27
CA TYR A 73 7.15 -20.25 -23.84
C TYR A 73 8.32 -19.53 -23.14
N PRO A 74 8.58 -18.23 -23.43
CA PRO A 74 9.50 -17.40 -22.65
C PRO A 74 8.87 -17.05 -21.29
N SER A 75 8.91 -18.01 -20.38
CA SER A 75 8.28 -17.93 -19.07
C SER A 75 8.89 -16.82 -18.20
N ASN A 76 8.06 -16.22 -17.36
CA ASN A 76 8.43 -15.17 -16.41
C ASN A 76 8.99 -13.86 -17.00
N THR A 77 8.78 -13.58 -18.29
CA THR A 77 9.30 -12.37 -18.95
C THR A 77 8.36 -11.16 -18.91
N ILE A 78 7.05 -11.34 -19.17
CA ILE A 78 6.10 -10.21 -19.35
C ILE A 78 4.80 -10.38 -18.55
N GLN A 79 4.37 -11.60 -18.26
CA GLN A 79 3.09 -11.83 -17.57
C GLN A 79 3.17 -11.55 -16.05
N ASP A 80 2.07 -11.03 -15.52
CA ASP A 80 1.75 -10.89 -14.11
C ASP A 80 2.69 -10.00 -13.29
N LEU A 81 2.88 -8.75 -13.72
CA LEU A 81 3.65 -7.75 -12.94
C LEU A 81 3.16 -7.62 -11.49
N SER A 82 1.86 -7.82 -11.25
CA SER A 82 1.22 -7.77 -9.94
C SER A 82 1.65 -8.91 -9.00
N ILE A 83 2.14 -10.04 -9.53
CA ILE A 83 2.57 -11.20 -8.74
C ILE A 83 4.09 -11.34 -8.62
N LYS A 84 4.87 -10.69 -9.51
CA LYS A 84 6.34 -10.77 -9.51
C LYS A 84 6.97 -10.40 -8.17
N LEU A 85 6.38 -9.43 -7.45
CA LEU A 85 6.80 -9.09 -6.09
C LEU A 85 6.74 -10.31 -5.17
N PHE A 86 5.64 -11.07 -5.19
CA PHE A 86 5.44 -12.23 -4.32
C PHE A 86 6.38 -13.37 -4.68
N GLU A 87 6.63 -13.60 -5.97
CA GLU A 87 7.56 -14.61 -6.45
C GLU A 87 8.99 -14.32 -5.97
N VAL A 88 9.48 -13.10 -6.20
CA VAL A 88 10.82 -12.68 -5.76
C VAL A 88 10.93 -12.76 -4.24
N LEU A 89 9.94 -12.29 -3.50
CA LEU A 89 9.94 -12.40 -2.03
C LEU A 89 9.94 -13.86 -1.56
N ALA A 90 9.21 -14.75 -2.22
CA ALA A 90 9.19 -16.17 -1.90
C ALA A 90 10.55 -16.83 -2.15
N LEU A 91 11.22 -16.50 -3.26
CA LEU A 91 12.57 -16.97 -3.57
C LEU A 91 13.60 -16.42 -2.58
N LEU A 92 13.47 -15.16 -2.13
CA LEU A 92 14.35 -14.60 -1.10
C LEU A 92 14.13 -15.28 0.26
N LEU A 93 12.88 -15.55 0.63
CA LEU A 93 12.54 -16.22 1.88
C LEU A 93 12.89 -17.71 1.87
N SER A 94 13.03 -18.36 0.72
CA SER A 94 13.45 -19.77 0.65
C SER A 94 14.88 -19.99 1.17
N VAL A 95 15.71 -18.94 1.22
CA VAL A 95 17.02 -18.94 1.90
C VAL A 95 16.90 -19.30 3.39
N LEU A 96 15.73 -19.07 3.99
CA LEU A 96 15.41 -19.48 5.37
C LEU A 96 14.99 -20.96 5.49
N LYS A 97 15.31 -21.79 4.48
CA LYS A 97 14.94 -23.21 4.37
C LYS A 97 13.43 -23.47 4.29
N LEU A 98 12.67 -22.46 3.83
CA LEU A 98 11.28 -22.63 3.46
C LEU A 98 11.20 -23.13 2.01
N ASP A 99 10.28 -24.05 1.73
CA ASP A 99 9.90 -24.35 0.35
C ASP A 99 9.38 -23.07 -0.32
N VAL A 100 9.75 -22.82 -1.57
CA VAL A 100 9.31 -21.62 -2.29
C VAL A 100 7.78 -21.48 -2.29
N THR A 101 7.04 -22.60 -2.36
CA THR A 101 5.57 -22.65 -2.27
C THR A 101 5.07 -22.22 -0.89
N GLN A 102 5.73 -22.65 0.19
CA GLN A 102 5.41 -22.18 1.55
C GLN A 102 5.69 -20.68 1.68
N ALA A 103 6.86 -20.24 1.21
CA ALA A 103 7.28 -18.86 1.27
C ALA A 103 6.31 -17.94 0.50
N PHE A 104 5.80 -18.38 -0.64
CA PHE A 104 4.79 -17.65 -1.43
C PHE A 104 3.45 -17.55 -0.71
N LYS A 105 2.96 -18.63 -0.09
CA LYS A 105 1.73 -18.59 0.71
C LYS A 105 1.88 -17.66 1.91
N LEU A 106 3.05 -17.68 2.55
CA LEU A 106 3.36 -16.77 3.66
C LEU A 106 3.44 -15.31 3.22
N THR A 107 4.03 -14.99 2.06
CA THR A 107 4.05 -13.60 1.56
C THR A 107 2.66 -13.11 1.22
N ALA A 108 1.83 -13.93 0.57
CA ALA A 108 0.43 -13.64 0.30
C ALA A 108 -0.38 -13.40 1.59
N PHE A 109 -0.18 -14.26 2.59
CA PHE A 109 -0.79 -14.14 3.91
C PHE A 109 -0.38 -12.84 4.61
N MET A 110 0.92 -12.55 4.67
CA MET A 110 1.47 -11.37 5.35
C MET A 110 1.04 -10.06 4.67
N ALA A 111 1.02 -10.04 3.33
CA ALA A 111 0.52 -8.90 2.57
C ALA A 111 -0.94 -8.58 2.90
N THR A 112 -1.77 -9.62 3.02
CA THR A 112 -3.18 -9.49 3.37
C THR A 112 -3.35 -9.08 4.83
N ALA A 113 -2.61 -9.73 5.75
CA ALA A 113 -2.63 -9.41 7.18
C ALA A 113 -2.25 -7.95 7.47
N ALA A 114 -1.46 -7.30 6.60
CA ALA A 114 -1.04 -5.91 6.75
C ALA A 114 -2.12 -4.86 6.46
N VAL A 115 -3.30 -5.24 5.93
CA VAL A 115 -4.41 -4.32 5.59
C VAL A 115 -4.76 -3.33 6.73
N PRO A 116 -4.95 -3.76 8.00
CA PRO A 116 -5.30 -2.85 9.09
C PRO A 116 -4.24 -1.76 9.32
N TRP A 117 -2.96 -2.13 9.19
CA TRP A 117 -1.82 -1.21 9.34
C TRP A 117 -1.71 -0.25 8.17
N MET A 118 -1.87 -0.73 6.92
CA MET A 118 -1.87 0.12 5.74
C MET A 118 -2.94 1.21 5.85
N MET A 119 -4.17 0.84 6.24
CA MET A 119 -5.25 1.79 6.46
C MET A 119 -4.97 2.78 7.58
N PHE A 120 -4.42 2.31 8.70
CA PHE A 120 -4.05 3.16 9.82
C PHE A 120 -3.02 4.23 9.42
N PHE A 121 -1.94 3.82 8.76
CA PHE A 121 -0.88 4.74 8.35
C PHE A 121 -1.35 5.71 7.26
N ALA A 122 -2.13 5.22 6.29
CA ALA A 122 -2.70 6.07 5.24
C ALA A 122 -3.57 7.18 5.84
N ALA A 123 -4.54 6.81 6.67
CA ALA A 123 -5.45 7.75 7.31
C ALA A 123 -4.73 8.69 8.29
N ARG A 124 -3.73 8.19 9.04
CA ARG A 124 -2.93 9.02 9.94
C ARG A 124 -2.18 10.11 9.20
N ASN A 125 -1.63 9.81 8.02
CA ASN A 125 -0.90 10.79 7.22
C ASN A 125 -1.86 11.81 6.57
N LEU A 126 -3.00 11.36 6.04
CA LEU A 126 -3.99 12.22 5.36
C LEU A 126 -4.76 13.13 6.32
N PHE A 127 -5.20 12.61 7.47
CA PHE A 127 -6.17 13.28 8.36
C PHE A 127 -5.59 13.63 9.73
N THR A 128 -4.28 13.93 9.75
CA THR A 128 -3.30 14.04 10.86
C THR A 128 -3.71 14.65 12.23
N ARG A 129 -4.95 15.07 12.48
CA ARG A 129 -5.32 15.84 13.68
C ARG A 129 -6.61 15.44 14.40
N GLU A 130 -7.38 14.49 13.90
CA GLU A 130 -8.66 14.13 14.53
C GLU A 130 -8.66 12.66 14.98
N PRO A 131 -8.33 12.35 16.24
CA PRO A 131 -8.78 11.10 16.83
C PRO A 131 -10.32 11.15 16.85
N PRO A 132 -11.06 10.25 16.15
CA PRO A 132 -10.77 8.82 15.97
C PRO A 132 -10.46 8.36 14.53
N VAL A 133 -10.22 9.26 13.57
CA VAL A 133 -10.25 8.95 12.12
C VAL A 133 -9.36 7.77 11.69
N PRO A 134 -8.08 7.65 12.11
CA PRO A 134 -7.26 6.51 11.70
C PRO A 134 -7.79 5.15 12.17
N LEU A 135 -8.40 5.11 13.36
CA LEU A 135 -9.01 3.88 13.87
C LEU A 135 -10.26 3.53 13.06
N VAL A 136 -11.10 4.52 12.75
CA VAL A 136 -12.30 4.30 11.91
C VAL A 136 -11.89 3.79 10.53
N ALA A 137 -10.86 4.38 9.91
CA ALA A 137 -10.32 3.90 8.64
C ALA A 137 -9.78 2.47 8.73
N THR A 138 -9.08 2.12 9.82
CA THR A 138 -8.65 0.73 10.08
C THR A 138 -9.85 -0.22 10.15
N VAL A 139 -10.88 0.12 10.92
CA VAL A 139 -12.08 -0.73 11.07
C VAL A 139 -12.79 -0.91 9.73
N LEU A 140 -13.09 0.20 9.04
CA LEU A 140 -13.84 0.16 7.78
C LEU A 140 -13.05 -0.51 6.67
N GLY A 141 -11.75 -0.24 6.54
CA GLY A 141 -10.91 -0.89 5.53
C GLY A 141 -10.74 -2.39 5.79
N THR A 142 -10.61 -2.79 7.06
CA THR A 142 -10.56 -4.23 7.41
C THR A 142 -11.90 -4.91 7.17
N ALA A 143 -13.02 -4.26 7.52
CA ALA A 143 -14.36 -4.78 7.24
C ALA A 143 -14.63 -4.90 5.74
N TYR A 144 -14.23 -3.90 4.95
CA TYR A 144 -14.31 -3.94 3.49
C TYR A 144 -13.52 -5.10 2.89
N TRP A 145 -12.35 -5.45 3.46
CA TRP A 145 -11.65 -6.66 3.03
C TRP A 145 -12.52 -7.92 3.21
N TRP A 146 -13.17 -8.08 4.37
CA TRP A 146 -13.93 -9.29 4.72
C TRP A 146 -15.27 -9.46 3.98
N ASP A 147 -15.93 -8.34 3.65
CA ASP A 147 -17.30 -8.30 3.16
C ASP A 147 -17.41 -7.88 1.68
N ALA A 148 -16.28 -7.72 1.00
CA ALA A 148 -16.28 -7.25 -0.38
C ALA A 148 -15.29 -7.98 -1.29
N TYR A 149 -15.15 -7.44 -2.48
CA TYR A 149 -14.39 -8.01 -3.59
C TYR A 149 -12.90 -8.31 -3.29
N PRO A 150 -12.16 -7.60 -2.40
CA PRO A 150 -10.78 -7.97 -2.06
C PRO A 150 -10.61 -9.40 -1.54
N ARG A 151 -11.58 -9.91 -0.78
CA ARG A 151 -11.56 -11.30 -0.29
C ARG A 151 -11.79 -12.30 -1.42
N GLU A 152 -12.74 -12.03 -2.31
CA GLU A 152 -12.96 -12.88 -3.49
C GLU A 152 -11.71 -12.93 -4.36
N MET A 153 -11.08 -11.78 -4.60
CA MET A 153 -9.80 -11.70 -5.32
C MET A 153 -8.69 -12.51 -4.66
N PHE A 154 -8.63 -12.53 -3.33
CA PHE A 154 -7.69 -13.37 -2.61
C PHE A 154 -7.94 -14.86 -2.88
N PHE A 155 -9.18 -15.33 -2.79
CA PHE A 155 -9.51 -16.72 -3.09
C PHE A 155 -9.30 -17.09 -4.56
N SER A 156 -9.46 -16.13 -5.47
CA SER A 156 -9.17 -16.30 -6.90
C SER A 156 -7.68 -16.34 -7.26
N GLY A 157 -6.78 -16.01 -6.33
CA GLY A 157 -5.35 -15.92 -6.59
C GLY A 157 -4.89 -14.53 -7.07
N MET A 158 -5.81 -13.60 -7.31
CA MET A 158 -5.54 -12.21 -7.73
C MET A 158 -4.97 -11.32 -6.61
N ILE A 159 -4.09 -11.85 -5.75
CA ILE A 159 -3.60 -11.21 -4.50
C ILE A 159 -2.86 -9.89 -4.72
N GLY A 160 -2.25 -9.69 -5.89
CA GLY A 160 -1.55 -8.46 -6.22
C GLY A 160 -2.50 -7.27 -6.34
N PHE A 161 -3.75 -7.50 -6.74
CA PHE A 161 -4.76 -6.45 -6.91
C PHE A 161 -5.14 -5.80 -5.57
N PRO A 162 -5.67 -6.52 -4.55
CA PRO A 162 -6.04 -5.92 -3.29
C PRO A 162 -4.83 -5.31 -2.57
N LEU A 163 -3.66 -5.97 -2.59
CA LEU A 163 -2.45 -5.40 -2.00
C LEU A 163 -2.13 -4.04 -2.62
N SER A 164 -2.12 -3.94 -3.95
CA SER A 164 -1.82 -2.69 -4.66
C SER A 164 -2.84 -1.60 -4.32
N ALA A 165 -4.12 -1.96 -4.18
CA ALA A 165 -5.18 -1.01 -3.86
C ALA A 165 -5.05 -0.44 -2.43
N TYR A 166 -4.67 -1.24 -1.43
CA TYR A 166 -4.39 -0.73 -0.08
C TYR A 166 -3.05 0.02 0.00
N PHE A 167 -2.03 -0.49 -0.69
CA PHE A 167 -0.69 0.10 -0.66
C PHE A 167 -0.63 1.45 -1.38
N SER A 168 -1.42 1.65 -2.45
CA SER A 168 -1.53 2.93 -3.13
C SER A 168 -1.99 4.05 -2.18
N LEU A 169 -2.89 3.75 -1.23
CA LEU A 169 -3.31 4.70 -0.20
C LEU A 169 -2.15 5.14 0.68
N VAL A 170 -1.28 4.20 1.06
CA VAL A 170 -0.08 4.50 1.85
C VAL A 170 0.83 5.43 1.05
N ILE A 171 1.10 5.12 -0.22
CA ILE A 171 1.92 5.95 -1.12
C ILE A 171 1.34 7.37 -1.25
N ILE A 172 0.04 7.49 -1.55
CA ILE A 172 -0.67 8.77 -1.67
C ILE A 172 -0.56 9.55 -0.35
N SER A 173 -0.75 8.88 0.78
CA SER A 173 -0.68 9.53 2.09
C SER A 173 0.73 10.05 2.43
N LEU A 174 1.77 9.31 2.05
CA LEU A 174 3.16 9.72 2.23
C LEU A 174 3.47 10.93 1.35
N PHE A 175 3.01 10.90 0.10
CA PHE A 175 3.13 12.03 -0.81
C PHE A 175 2.41 13.27 -0.27
N TYR A 176 1.17 13.13 0.20
CA TYR A 176 0.43 14.22 0.85
C TYR A 176 1.23 14.82 2.02
N ARG A 177 1.81 13.98 2.86
CA ARG A 177 2.63 14.43 4.01
C ARG A 177 3.88 15.17 3.57
N ILE A 178 4.54 14.74 2.49
CA ILE A 178 5.71 15.42 1.92
C ILE A 178 5.32 16.81 1.42
N VAL A 179 4.26 16.92 0.61
CA VAL A 179 3.77 18.20 0.07
C VAL A 179 3.37 19.17 1.19
N ARG A 180 2.73 18.66 2.25
CA ARG A 180 2.29 19.47 3.38
C ARG A 180 3.43 19.92 4.30
N ALA A 181 4.57 19.22 4.32
CA ALA A 181 5.64 19.50 5.28
C ALA A 181 6.38 20.83 5.06
N GLU A 182 5.98 21.64 4.07
CA GLU A 182 6.61 22.94 3.70
C GLU A 182 8.15 22.83 3.56
N ARG A 183 8.64 21.66 3.16
CA ARG A 183 10.07 21.44 2.88
C ARG A 183 10.35 21.75 1.42
N ASP A 184 11.57 22.20 1.15
CA ASP A 184 12.06 22.32 -0.22
C ASP A 184 11.98 20.95 -0.90
N LEU A 185 11.14 20.87 -1.93
CA LEU A 185 10.92 19.65 -2.68
C LEU A 185 12.19 19.33 -3.48
N THR A 186 13.02 18.45 -2.93
CA THR A 186 14.13 17.85 -3.67
C THR A 186 13.64 17.03 -4.88
N PRO A 187 14.49 16.79 -5.89
CA PRO A 187 14.16 15.93 -7.03
C PRO A 187 13.66 14.53 -6.65
N ALA A 188 14.09 14.00 -5.51
CA ALA A 188 13.60 12.71 -4.99
C ALA A 188 12.08 12.74 -4.72
N HIS A 189 11.54 13.86 -4.20
CA HIS A 189 10.10 13.99 -3.96
C HIS A 189 9.31 14.01 -5.27
N TRP A 190 9.85 14.62 -6.32
CA TRP A 190 9.27 14.58 -7.66
C TRP A 190 9.31 13.18 -8.27
N GLY A 191 10.39 12.42 -8.01
CA GLY A 191 10.46 11.00 -8.35
C GLY A 191 9.34 10.18 -7.67
N TRP A 192 9.11 10.41 -6.37
CA TRP A 192 8.00 9.78 -5.64
C TRP A 192 6.62 10.19 -6.16
N LEU A 193 6.46 11.45 -6.57
CA LEU A 193 5.21 11.93 -7.18
C LEU A 193 4.95 11.25 -8.53
N ALA A 194 5.96 11.19 -9.39
CA ALA A 194 5.85 10.53 -10.69
C ALA A 194 5.51 9.05 -10.51
N ALA A 195 6.15 8.36 -9.55
CA ALA A 195 5.81 7.00 -9.19
C ALA A 195 4.35 6.88 -8.71
N ALA A 196 3.89 7.77 -7.83
CA ALA A 196 2.51 7.75 -7.37
C ALA A 196 1.51 7.97 -8.52
N ILE A 197 1.78 8.91 -9.43
CA ILE A 197 0.94 9.21 -10.60
C ILE A 197 0.92 8.05 -11.60
N VAL A 198 2.01 7.31 -11.75
CA VAL A 198 2.06 6.15 -12.64
C VAL A 198 1.40 4.92 -12.00
N LEU A 199 1.51 4.76 -10.68
CA LEU A 199 0.95 3.62 -9.95
C LEU A 199 -0.55 3.75 -9.63
N LEU A 200 -1.07 4.97 -9.50
CA LEU A 200 -2.48 5.24 -9.20
C LEU A 200 -3.47 4.76 -10.30
N PRO A 201 -3.23 5.05 -11.59
CA PRO A 201 -4.10 4.61 -12.69
C PRO A 201 -4.06 3.11 -12.95
N LEU A 202 -3.00 2.43 -12.47
CA LEU A 202 -2.85 0.98 -12.68
C LEU A 202 -3.90 0.17 -11.91
N HIS A 203 -4.62 0.75 -10.93
CA HIS A 203 -5.75 0.06 -10.30
C HIS A 203 -6.94 0.98 -9.98
N LEU A 204 -8.00 0.84 -10.77
CA LEU A 204 -9.30 1.51 -10.65
C LEU A 204 -9.94 1.41 -9.24
N GLN A 205 -9.63 0.35 -8.47
CA GLN A 205 -10.16 0.19 -7.10
C GLN A 205 -9.63 1.24 -6.11
N THR A 206 -8.49 1.88 -6.36
CA THR A 206 -7.98 2.95 -5.48
C THR A 206 -9.01 4.07 -5.33
N VAL A 207 -9.74 4.40 -6.40
CA VAL A 207 -10.81 5.40 -6.40
C VAL A 207 -11.98 4.94 -5.52
N LEU A 208 -12.38 3.67 -5.62
CA LEU A 208 -13.48 3.09 -4.84
C LEU A 208 -13.18 3.04 -3.34
N ILE A 209 -11.93 2.79 -2.95
CA ILE A 209 -11.53 2.77 -1.54
C ILE A 209 -11.46 4.19 -0.96
N LEU A 210 -11.03 5.18 -1.75
CA LEU A 210 -10.93 6.57 -1.31
C LEU A 210 -12.28 7.31 -1.31
N ALA A 211 -13.19 6.97 -2.22
CA ALA A 211 -14.41 7.74 -2.43
C ALA A 211 -15.28 7.90 -1.16
N PRO A 212 -15.54 6.85 -0.34
CA PRO A 212 -16.31 7.00 0.89
C PRO A 212 -15.61 7.87 1.94
N ALA A 213 -14.28 7.73 2.06
CA ALA A 213 -13.48 8.54 2.99
C ALA A 213 -13.42 10.00 2.55
N ALA A 214 -13.34 10.27 1.24
CA ALA A 214 -13.31 11.62 0.68
C ALA A 214 -14.69 12.31 0.72
N ALA A 215 -15.78 11.58 0.49
CA ALA A 215 -17.15 12.10 0.54
C ALA A 215 -17.55 12.56 1.95
N GLY A 216 -16.92 12.01 2.99
CA GLY A 216 -17.12 12.43 4.38
C GLY A 216 -16.36 13.70 4.80
N ILE A 217 -15.48 14.24 3.95
CA ILE A 217 -14.68 15.43 4.28
C ILE A 217 -15.36 16.66 3.68
N PRO A 218 -15.75 17.66 4.48
CA PRO A 218 -16.29 18.90 3.94
C PRO A 218 -15.22 19.60 3.06
N LEU A 219 -15.57 19.82 1.78
CA LEU A 219 -14.74 20.48 0.75
C LEU A 219 -13.92 21.70 1.21
N PRO A 220 -14.41 22.58 2.12
CA PRO A 220 -13.64 23.74 2.59
C PRO A 220 -12.33 23.41 3.30
N GLN A 221 -12.18 22.19 3.87
CA GLN A 221 -10.94 21.78 4.54
C GLN A 221 -9.85 21.31 3.57
N VAL A 222 -10.22 20.83 2.38
CA VAL A 222 -9.28 20.38 1.33
C VAL A 222 -8.67 21.57 0.58
N ILE A 223 -9.42 22.67 0.48
CA ILE A 223 -9.02 23.93 -0.19
C ILE A 223 -8.62 25.00 0.86
N GLY A 224 -8.31 24.58 2.09
CA GLY A 224 -7.75 25.42 3.14
C GLY A 224 -6.31 25.87 2.82
N MET A 225 -6.08 26.46 1.65
CA MET A 225 -5.04 27.46 1.49
C MET A 225 -5.33 28.55 2.51
N ASP A 226 -4.47 28.61 3.51
CA ASP A 226 -4.30 29.69 4.46
C ASP A 226 -3.87 30.99 3.72
N ARG A 227 -4.67 31.44 2.74
CA ARG A 227 -4.47 32.70 1.98
C ARG A 227 -4.51 33.90 2.92
N GLY A 228 -5.15 33.77 4.09
CA GLY A 228 -5.24 34.84 5.08
C GLY A 228 -3.91 35.15 5.78
N ARG A 229 -3.03 34.17 6.00
CA ARG A 229 -1.79 34.39 6.78
C ARG A 229 -0.63 34.97 5.99
N ARG A 230 -0.56 34.76 4.67
CA ARG A 230 0.54 35.32 3.85
C ARG A 230 0.31 36.77 3.41
N ILE A 231 -0.93 37.24 3.33
CA ILE A 231 -1.21 38.64 2.96
C ILE A 231 -0.92 39.59 4.15
N GLY A 232 -1.16 39.16 5.39
CA GLY A 232 -0.85 39.97 6.58
C GLY A 232 0.66 40.22 6.81
N VAL A 233 1.53 39.28 6.42
CA VAL A 233 2.99 39.44 6.57
C VAL A 233 3.58 40.33 5.47
N LEU A 234 3.01 40.31 4.26
CA LEU A 234 3.44 41.19 3.17
C LEU A 234 2.92 42.63 3.32
N LEU A 235 1.71 42.83 3.86
CA LEU A 235 1.17 44.18 4.10
C LEU A 235 1.68 44.81 5.42
N GLY A 236 2.05 44.01 6.42
CA GLY A 236 2.64 44.52 7.67
C GLY A 236 4.09 45.02 7.53
N GLN A 237 4.81 44.62 6.48
CA GLN A 237 6.17 45.12 6.22
C GLN A 237 6.22 46.38 5.36
N SER A 238 5.17 46.70 4.60
CA SER A 238 5.07 47.97 3.87
C SER A 238 4.79 49.17 4.77
N ASP A 239 4.05 49.00 5.87
CA ASP A 239 3.73 50.11 6.78
C ASP A 239 4.91 50.50 7.69
N LEU A 240 5.81 49.56 8.02
CA LEU A 240 7.02 49.84 8.79
C LEU A 240 8.13 50.53 7.96
N ALA A 241 8.12 50.39 6.64
CA ALA A 241 9.07 51.07 5.76
C ALA A 241 8.69 52.54 5.46
N LEU A 242 7.40 52.89 5.57
CA LEU A 242 6.94 54.27 5.39
C LEU A 242 7.05 55.11 6.67
N ALA A 243 7.02 54.49 7.85
CA ALA A 243 7.15 55.19 9.13
C ALA A 243 8.58 55.73 9.42
N SER A 244 9.62 55.24 8.73
CA SER A 244 11.01 55.70 8.94
C SER A 244 11.41 56.93 8.12
N PHE A 245 10.53 57.48 7.27
CA PHE A 245 10.83 58.66 6.44
C PHE A 245 10.31 60.00 7.02
N TYR A 246 9.58 59.99 8.13
CA TYR A 246 8.95 61.19 8.72
C TYR A 246 9.40 61.50 10.16
N ALA A 247 10.65 61.20 10.51
CA ALA A 247 11.23 61.70 11.76
C ALA A 247 11.92 63.07 11.53
N PRO A 248 11.45 64.18 12.14
CA PRO A 248 12.11 65.47 12.02
C PRO A 248 13.45 65.44 12.79
N ARG A 249 14.54 65.73 12.08
CA ARG A 249 15.85 65.95 12.71
C ARG A 249 15.77 67.21 13.58
N ARG A 250 16.04 67.05 14.87
CA ARG A 250 16.41 68.16 15.77
C ARG A 250 17.93 68.24 15.83
#